data_AF-A0A6B3HBZ3-F1
#
_entry.id   AF-A0A6B3HBZ3-F1
#
_cell.length_a   1.000
_cell.length_b   1.000
_cell.length_c   1.000
_cell.angle_alpha   90.00
_cell.angle_beta   90.00
_cell.angle_gamma   90.00
#
_symmetry.space_group_name_H-M   'P 1'
#
loop_
_entity.id
_entity.type
_entity.pdbx_description
1 polymer ?
#
loop_
_entity_poly.entity_id
_entity_poly.type
_entity_poly.pdbx_seq_one_letter_code
_entity_poly.pdbx_strand_id
1 'polypeptide(L)' 'PVGAPEAAAALRAEADEVVCLEQPPAFGAVSLWYEEFPQVADEEVAEALNACRPPAPDA' A
#
# COMPACT_ATOMS: atom_id res chain seq x y z
N PRO A 1 4.84 -2.22 -7.05
CA PRO A 1 3.48 -2.40 -6.47
C PRO A 1 2.54 -2.93 -7.55
N VAL A 2 1.59 -3.78 -7.16
CA VAL A 2 0.65 -4.45 -8.06
C VAL A 2 -0.78 -4.11 -7.63
N GLY A 3 -1.72 -4.08 -8.58
CA GLY A 3 -3.14 -3.86 -8.28
C GLY A 3 -4.05 -4.49 -9.32
N ALA A 4 -5.28 -4.81 -8.90
CA ALA A 4 -6.32 -5.24 -9.84
C ALA A 4 -6.65 -4.11 -10.83
N PRO A 5 -6.76 -4.38 -12.14
CA PRO A 5 -7.10 -3.38 -13.14
C PRO A 5 -8.38 -2.60 -12.80
N GLU A 6 -9.40 -3.27 -12.27
CA GLU A 6 -10.69 -2.68 -11.91
C GLU A 6 -10.56 -1.74 -10.71
N ALA A 7 -9.78 -2.11 -9.71
CA ALA A 7 -9.52 -1.26 -8.53
C ALA A 7 -8.73 -0.01 -8.91
N ALA A 8 -7.71 -0.16 -9.77
CA ALA A 8 -6.94 0.96 -10.28
C ALA A 8 -7.80 1.91 -11.15
N ALA A 9 -8.73 1.37 -11.94
CA ALA A 9 -9.69 2.17 -12.70
C ALA A 9 -10.66 2.93 -11.77
N ALA A 10 -11.17 2.29 -10.73
CA ALA A 10 -12.04 2.93 -9.74
C ALA A 10 -11.31 4.07 -9.00
N LEU A 11 -10.08 3.85 -8.56
CA LEU A 11 -9.29 4.89 -7.87
C LEU A 11 -9.00 6.10 -8.76
N ARG A 12 -8.82 5.90 -10.08
CA ARG A 12 -8.60 7.01 -11.02
C ARG A 12 -9.80 7.94 -11.16
N ALA A 13 -10.99 7.52 -10.73
CA ALA A 13 -12.15 8.39 -10.68
C ALA A 13 -12.15 9.32 -9.45
N GLU A 14 -11.42 8.94 -8.39
CA GLU A 14 -11.47 9.61 -7.08
C GLU A 14 -10.19 10.39 -6.75
N ALA A 15 -9.08 10.13 -7.44
CA ALA A 15 -7.78 10.74 -7.20
C ALA A 15 -7.23 11.45 -8.44
N ASP A 16 -6.49 12.54 -8.22
CA ASP A 16 -5.81 13.28 -9.29
C ASP A 16 -4.76 12.42 -10.03
N GLU A 17 -4.07 11.54 -9.29
CA GLU A 17 -3.06 10.65 -9.83
C GLU A 17 -3.10 9.28 -9.14
N VAL A 18 -2.99 8.20 -9.94
CA VAL A 18 -2.90 6.82 -9.46
C VAL A 18 -1.70 6.13 -10.11
N VAL A 19 -0.71 5.79 -9.29
CA VAL A 19 0.50 5.06 -9.72
C VAL A 19 0.40 3.60 -9.30
N CYS A 20 0.25 2.70 -10.27
CA CYS A 20 0.25 1.25 -10.07
C CYS A 20 1.24 0.64 -11.07
N LEU A 21 2.37 0.11 -10.59
CA LEU A 21 3.46 -0.34 -11.47
C LEU A 21 3.03 -1.51 -12.36
N GLU A 22 2.26 -2.45 -11.80
CA GLU A 22 1.78 -3.63 -12.51
C GLU A 22 0.28 -3.81 -12.30
N GLN A 23 -0.47 -4.01 -13.40
CA GLN A 23 -1.91 -4.31 -13.41
C GLN A 23 -2.20 -5.60 -14.19
N PRO A 24 -1.88 -6.77 -13.62
CA PRO A 24 -2.03 -8.07 -14.28
C PRO A 24 -3.51 -8.39 -14.59
N PRO A 25 -3.85 -8.84 -15.81
CA PRO A 25 -5.24 -9.18 -16.17
C PRO A 25 -5.85 -10.30 -15.32
N ALA A 26 -5.02 -11.22 -14.82
CA ALA A 26 -5.40 -12.29 -13.90
C ALA A 26 -4.82 -12.00 -12.50
N PHE A 27 -5.19 -10.86 -11.91
CA PHE A 27 -4.60 -10.37 -10.66
C PHE A 27 -4.74 -11.36 -9.49
N GLY A 28 -5.90 -12.00 -9.35
CA GLY A 28 -6.17 -12.93 -8.25
C GLY A 28 -6.11 -12.24 -6.88
N ALA A 29 -5.17 -12.66 -6.04
CA ALA A 29 -4.96 -12.11 -4.70
C ALA A 29 -3.60 -11.42 -4.58
N VAL A 30 -3.50 -10.42 -3.70
CA VAL A 30 -2.27 -9.64 -3.47
C VAL A 30 -1.09 -10.55 -3.08
N SER A 31 -1.33 -11.58 -2.25
CA SER A 31 -0.29 -12.48 -1.76
C SER A 31 0.40 -13.30 -2.86
N LEU A 32 -0.23 -13.52 -4.02
CA LEU A 32 0.39 -14.27 -5.14
C LEU A 32 1.58 -13.53 -5.76
N TRP A 33 1.72 -12.23 -5.49
CA TRP A 33 2.75 -11.36 -6.04
C TRP A 33 3.93 -11.14 -5.09
N TYR A 34 3.95 -11.85 -3.95
CA TYR A 34 5.02 -11.81 -2.96
C TYR A 34 5.49 -13.24 -2.67
N GLU A 35 6.81 -13.45 -2.64
CA GLU A 35 7.39 -14.75 -2.25
C GLU A 35 7.06 -15.08 -0.78
N GLU A 36 7.10 -14.07 0.08
CA GLU A 36 6.71 -14.16 1.48
C GLU A 36 5.65 -13.09 1.79
N PHE A 37 4.55 -13.51 2.43
CA PHE A 37 3.45 -12.63 2.79
C PHE A 37 3.04 -12.82 4.26
N PRO A 38 3.95 -12.59 5.22
CA PRO A 38 3.63 -12.70 6.63
C PRO A 38 2.65 -11.60 7.05
N GLN A 39 1.88 -11.87 8.10
CA GLN A 39 1.09 -10.83 8.76
C GLN A 39 2.05 -9.84 9.45
N VAL A 40 1.82 -8.55 9.25
CA VAL A 40 2.50 -7.48 10.00
C VAL A 40 1.79 -7.30 11.34
N ALA A 41 2.52 -7.34 12.45
CA ALA A 41 1.98 -7.20 13.80
C ALA A 41 1.71 -5.73 14.14
N ASP A 42 0.76 -5.49 15.05
CA ASP A 42 0.40 -4.13 15.47
C ASP A 42 1.59 -3.39 16.11
N GLU A 43 2.45 -4.11 16.84
CA GLU A 43 3.66 -3.55 17.45
C GLU A 43 4.64 -3.02 16.38
N GLU A 44 4.85 -3.76 15.29
CA GLU A 44 5.74 -3.37 14.20
C GLU A 44 5.22 -2.11 13.50
N VAL A 45 3.89 -2.03 13.28
CA VAL A 45 3.25 -0.83 12.74
C VAL A 45 3.47 0.37 13.67
N ALA A 46 3.27 0.20 14.97
CA ALA A 46 3.44 1.26 15.95
C ALA A 46 4.90 1.76 16.02
N GLU A 47 5.88 0.86 15.96
CA GLU A 47 7.30 1.21 15.90
C GLU A 47 7.63 2.04 14.67
N ALA A 48 7.19 1.60 13.47
CA ALA A 48 7.41 2.33 12.23
C ALA A 48 6.83 3.76 12.25
N LEU A 49 5.61 3.92 12.77
CA LEU A 49 4.97 5.23 12.90
C LEU A 49 5.72 6.17 13.84
N ASN A 50 6.24 5.65 14.96
CA ASN A 50 7.02 6.44 15.90
C ASN A 50 8.39 6.85 15.33
N ALA A 51 9.02 5.97 14.56
CA ALA A 51 10.31 6.27 13.91
C ALA A 51 10.18 7.42 12.88
N CYS A 52 9.04 7.52 12.20
CA CYS A 52 8.77 8.56 11.19
C CYS A 52 8.09 9.81 11.76
N ARG A 53 7.86 9.89 13.07
CA ARG A 53 7.19 11.04 13.69
C ARG A 53 8.09 12.29 13.57
N PRO A 54 7.65 13.35 12.88
CA PRO A 54 8.40 14.60 12.89
C PRO A 54 8.43 15.16 14.32
N PRO A 55 9.50 15.89 14.72
CA PRO A 55 9.54 16.54 16.01
C PRO A 55 8.31 17.46 16.15
N ALA A 56 7.74 17.52 17.36
CA ALA A 56 6.64 18.43 17.63
C ALA A 56 7.11 19.86 17.27
N PRO A 57 6.28 20.67 16.59
CA PRO A 57 6.64 22.06 16.36
C PRO A 57 6.86 22.74 17.71
N ASP A 58 7.94 23.52 17.82
CA ASP A 58 8.26 24.31 19.02
C ASP A 58 7.04 25.15 19.40
N ALA A 59 6.58 24.97 20.64
CA ALA A 59 5.42 25.66 21.22
C ALA A 59 5.70 27.13 21.52
#